data_AF-A0A842W3C0-F1
#
_entry.id   AF-A0A842W3C0-F1
#
_cell.length_a   1.000
_cell.length_b   1.000
_cell.length_c   1.000
_cell.angle_alpha   90.00
_cell.angle_beta   90.00
_cell.angle_gamma   90.00
#
_symmetry.space_group_name_H-M   'P 1'
#
loop_
_entity.id
_entity.type
_entity.pdbx_description
1 polymer ?
#
loop_
_entity_poly.entity_id
_entity_poly.type
_entity_poly.pdbx_seq_one_letter_code
_entity_poly.pdbx_strand_id
1 'polypeptide(L)'
;MKRFSSIDFLRGLAMLMMIVLHTISDILDLDALLADMANLTLLELILLFVLPFLGGLAGFFLMISATGNMISMQKQLKRGRSAKDIGKRQVMGGFLLLIFAMLCEGLLGYHGYIGELFKNLDNITATDPAILTYGAYHFETIHAIAWCVIINGIIHAILTKDGKWKNTTKLIKQYAIIAIVILILTPLMWALADLIVPGYPYATDPVTGREIQYAVLGKSSIWDFVIRFFLAPLAAKWEPIFPYLAVSCIGSIIGIYLSQERKKIDLTFWKKLLKVGLIMFMIGAAGFIANLVIVVMEEGIDPALALYMNISEHRYWTVENGAPFLGWLFQFLLLNGFSLCAIIMIIRLVEFRGKGKMFAEKTVFIRRLGFIAFTIYTIQYLYNLIHFIVSSILGDPYVRQDWGPTLIILTLTLVAYYLITWAWEKIGYIGSMEWMMGTIAAYLIPGKKVTMVLKWWEKGKLDVEGAFYNAEWLNIIEKDEVNHKGLAESRLSYKLSRLGFIFFPFSFVSYIAAKKAAKNEKENEYQKKGRILGLSGIILFFVLLIVCISLKLSTLGISF
;
A
#
# COMPACT_ATOMS: atom_id res chain seq x y z
N MET A 1 -13.70 -7.48 -19.39
CA MET A 1 -13.82 -8.23 -18.11
C MET A 1 -14.45 -7.31 -17.08
N LYS A 2 -15.51 -7.70 -16.37
CA LYS A 2 -16.11 -6.81 -15.37
C LYS A 2 -15.18 -6.56 -14.17
N ARG A 3 -14.97 -5.30 -13.76
CA ARG A 3 -14.01 -4.85 -12.73
C ARG A 3 -14.65 -3.99 -11.66
N PHE A 4 -14.03 -3.90 -10.49
CA PHE A 4 -14.42 -2.94 -9.45
C PHE A 4 -13.52 -1.70 -9.57
N SER A 5 -14.15 -0.54 -9.80
CA SER A 5 -13.47 0.74 -9.96
C SER A 5 -12.73 1.17 -8.70
N SER A 6 -13.30 0.88 -7.54
CA SER A 6 -12.72 1.13 -6.22
C SER A 6 -11.40 0.37 -6.02
N ILE A 7 -11.33 -0.90 -6.39
CA ILE A 7 -10.10 -1.72 -6.27
C ILE A 7 -9.00 -1.21 -7.19
N ASP A 8 -9.34 -0.87 -8.44
CA ASP A 8 -8.38 -0.28 -9.39
C ASP A 8 -7.83 1.07 -8.87
N PHE A 9 -8.72 1.92 -8.34
CA PHE A 9 -8.33 3.21 -7.77
C PHE A 9 -7.46 3.04 -6.53
N LEU A 10 -7.86 2.17 -5.59
CA LEU A 10 -7.13 1.91 -4.35
C LEU A 10 -5.69 1.45 -4.64
N ARG A 11 -5.51 0.59 -5.66
CA ARG A 11 -4.17 0.18 -6.10
C ARG A 11 -3.35 1.36 -6.62
N GLY A 12 -3.96 2.22 -7.42
CA GLY A 12 -3.31 3.44 -7.91
C GLY A 12 -3.00 4.46 -6.82
N LEU A 13 -3.88 4.56 -5.83
CA LEU A 13 -3.70 5.43 -4.66
C LEU A 13 -2.51 4.96 -3.82
N ALA A 14 -2.33 3.65 -3.64
CA ALA A 14 -1.15 3.10 -2.97
C ALA A 14 0.14 3.52 -3.69
N MET A 15 0.18 3.40 -5.02
CA MET A 15 1.33 3.84 -5.80
C MET A 15 1.58 5.35 -5.71
N LEU A 16 0.52 6.15 -5.78
CA LEU A 16 0.63 7.60 -5.63
C LEU A 16 1.20 7.98 -4.25
N MET A 17 0.70 7.35 -3.19
CA MET A 17 1.19 7.57 -1.83
C MET A 17 2.67 7.21 -1.73
N MET A 18 3.11 6.05 -2.25
CA MET A 18 4.52 5.68 -2.22
C MET A 18 5.41 6.68 -2.94
N ILE A 19 5.02 7.16 -4.13
CA ILE A 19 5.79 8.22 -4.84
C ILE A 19 5.91 9.46 -3.94
N VAL A 20 4.80 9.92 -3.36
CA VAL A 20 4.79 11.11 -2.50
C VAL A 20 5.70 10.92 -1.30
N LEU A 21 5.58 9.78 -0.62
CA LEU A 21 6.28 9.50 0.63
C LEU A 21 7.78 9.29 0.42
N HIS A 22 8.18 8.54 -0.61
CA HIS A 22 9.60 8.33 -0.93
C HIS A 22 10.25 9.63 -1.38
N THR A 23 9.55 10.43 -2.20
CA THR A 23 10.08 11.75 -2.61
C THR A 23 10.29 12.66 -1.39
N ILE A 24 9.36 12.71 -0.44
CA ILE A 24 9.54 13.54 0.77
C ILE A 24 10.63 12.95 1.66
N SER A 25 10.64 11.64 1.90
CA SER A 25 11.60 10.98 2.80
C SER A 25 13.05 11.11 2.34
N ASP A 26 13.31 11.07 1.03
CA ASP A 26 14.66 11.15 0.50
C ASP A 26 15.18 12.59 0.38
N ILE A 27 14.28 13.57 0.23
CA ILE A 27 14.64 14.95 -0.10
C ILE A 27 14.55 15.88 1.10
N LEU A 28 13.58 15.69 1.98
CA LEU A 28 13.38 16.58 3.12
C LEU A 28 14.55 16.46 4.12
N ASP A 29 15.13 17.59 4.52
CA ASP A 29 16.18 17.61 5.55
C ASP A 29 15.57 17.46 6.95
N LEU A 30 15.21 16.22 7.28
CA LEU A 30 14.57 15.92 8.56
C LEU A 30 15.45 16.30 9.75
N ASP A 31 16.77 16.10 9.65
CA ASP A 31 17.70 16.35 10.74
C ASP A 31 17.77 17.85 11.07
N ALA A 32 17.85 18.70 10.04
CA ALA A 32 17.79 20.15 10.20
C ALA A 32 16.44 20.61 10.80
N LEU A 33 15.33 20.05 10.33
CA LEU A 33 13.99 20.40 10.83
C LEU A 33 13.78 19.97 12.29
N LEU A 34 14.28 18.79 12.68
CA LEU A 34 14.21 18.32 14.06
C LEU A 34 15.13 19.12 14.99
N ALA A 35 16.29 19.56 14.50
CA ALA A 35 17.19 20.43 15.25
C ALA A 35 16.60 21.83 15.51
N ASP A 36 15.72 22.32 14.62
CA ASP A 36 15.04 23.62 14.76
C ASP A 36 13.52 23.49 14.99
N MET A 37 13.12 22.46 15.75
CA MET A 37 11.71 22.12 15.96
C MET A 37 10.87 23.30 16.49
N ALA A 38 11.46 24.16 17.33
CA ALA A 38 10.79 25.33 17.91
C ALA A 38 10.29 26.34 16.86
N ASN A 39 10.94 26.39 15.70
CA ASN A 39 10.61 27.32 14.62
C ASN A 39 9.73 26.72 13.52
N LEU A 40 9.47 25.41 13.58
CA LEU A 40 8.52 24.75 12.71
C LEU A 40 7.09 25.25 12.97
N THR A 41 6.35 25.42 11.88
CA THR A 41 4.92 25.66 11.94
C THR A 41 4.21 24.39 12.45
N LEU A 42 3.03 24.55 13.06
CA LEU A 42 2.23 23.41 13.49
C LEU A 42 1.87 22.48 12.32
N LEU A 43 1.71 23.02 11.11
CA LEU A 43 1.45 22.19 9.93
C LEU A 43 2.64 21.28 9.62
N GLU A 44 3.85 21.81 9.63
CA GLU A 44 5.07 21.03 9.36
C GLU A 44 5.24 19.93 10.40
N LEU A 45 5.00 20.22 11.68
CA LEU A 45 5.01 19.21 12.75
C LEU A 45 3.94 18.13 12.54
N ILE A 46 2.73 18.52 12.17
CA ILE A 46 1.66 17.56 11.82
C ILE A 46 2.08 16.70 10.63
N LEU A 47 2.76 17.26 9.62
CA LEU A 47 3.24 16.50 8.48
C LEU A 47 4.36 15.54 8.86
N LEU A 48 5.31 15.96 9.71
CA LEU A 48 6.37 15.10 10.24
C LEU A 48 5.81 13.91 11.03
N PHE A 49 4.63 14.05 11.64
CA PHE A 49 3.92 12.93 12.24
C PHE A 49 3.14 12.11 11.19
N VAL A 50 2.27 12.74 10.40
CA VAL A 50 1.36 12.02 9.50
C VAL A 50 2.10 11.25 8.40
N LEU A 51 3.22 11.76 7.88
CA LEU A 51 3.91 11.14 6.75
C LEU A 51 4.55 9.79 7.10
N PRO A 52 5.34 9.62 8.18
CA PRO A 52 5.79 8.30 8.62
C PRO A 52 4.64 7.31 8.81
N PHE A 53 3.54 7.74 9.43
CA PHE A 53 2.35 6.90 9.58
C PHE A 53 1.79 6.42 8.22
N LEU A 54 1.72 7.31 7.23
CA LEU A 54 1.31 6.96 5.87
C LEU A 54 2.33 6.03 5.18
N GLY A 55 3.63 6.19 5.48
CA GLY A 55 4.72 5.30 5.07
C GLY A 55 4.55 3.87 5.60
N GLY A 56 4.08 3.72 6.84
CA GLY A 56 3.76 2.42 7.43
C GLY A 56 2.56 1.68 6.81
N LEU A 57 1.86 2.26 5.83
CA LEU A 57 0.66 1.65 5.25
C LEU A 57 0.96 0.60 4.16
N ALA A 58 2.12 -0.05 4.15
CA ALA A 58 2.41 -1.18 3.26
C ALA A 58 1.32 -2.27 3.25
N GLY A 59 0.73 -2.53 4.43
CA GLY A 59 -0.39 -3.45 4.59
C GLY A 59 -1.64 -3.08 3.78
N PHE A 60 -1.87 -1.79 3.51
CA PHE A 60 -2.93 -1.31 2.61
C PHE A 60 -2.73 -1.88 1.20
N PHE A 61 -1.52 -1.74 0.64
CA PHE A 61 -1.21 -2.20 -0.70
C PHE A 61 -1.31 -3.73 -0.81
N LEU A 62 -0.77 -4.45 0.17
CA LEU A 62 -0.86 -5.90 0.24
C LEU A 62 -2.33 -6.37 0.30
N MET A 63 -3.17 -5.73 1.12
CA MET A 63 -4.58 -6.10 1.25
C MET A 63 -5.34 -5.92 -0.07
N ILE A 64 -5.12 -4.79 -0.78
CA ILE A 64 -5.75 -4.52 -2.08
C ILE A 64 -5.28 -5.53 -3.13
N SER A 65 -3.97 -5.82 -3.15
CA SER A 65 -3.38 -6.80 -4.07
C SER A 65 -3.95 -8.20 -3.82
N ALA A 66 -4.08 -8.62 -2.57
CA ALA A 66 -4.72 -9.88 -2.18
C ALA A 66 -6.20 -9.92 -2.55
N THR A 67 -6.96 -8.84 -2.33
CA THR A 67 -8.36 -8.73 -2.76
C THR A 67 -8.50 -8.92 -4.27
N GLY A 68 -7.70 -8.20 -5.06
CA GLY A 68 -7.72 -8.32 -6.52
C GLY A 68 -7.35 -9.72 -7.01
N ASN A 69 -6.31 -10.33 -6.43
CA ASN A 69 -5.90 -11.69 -6.79
C ASN A 69 -6.98 -12.71 -6.45
N MET A 70 -7.58 -12.59 -5.27
CA MET A 70 -8.64 -13.50 -4.82
C MET A 70 -9.90 -13.40 -5.69
N ILE A 71 -10.30 -12.19 -6.12
CA ILE A 71 -11.38 -12.00 -7.09
C ILE A 71 -11.08 -12.73 -8.40
N SER A 72 -9.84 -12.66 -8.88
CA SER A 72 -9.39 -13.36 -10.09
C SER A 72 -9.47 -14.89 -9.92
N MET A 73 -9.03 -15.43 -8.78
CA MET A 73 -9.12 -16.87 -8.49
C MET A 73 -10.56 -17.36 -8.44
N GLN A 74 -11.44 -16.64 -7.73
CA GLN A 74 -12.87 -16.97 -7.62
C GLN A 74 -13.58 -16.95 -8.98
N LYS A 75 -13.28 -15.96 -9.83
CA LYS A 75 -13.81 -15.91 -11.20
C LYS A 75 -13.34 -17.09 -12.05
N GLN A 76 -12.11 -17.58 -11.86
CA GLN A 76 -11.60 -18.75 -12.57
C GLN A 76 -12.29 -20.04 -12.12
N LEU A 77 -12.51 -20.22 -10.81
CA LEU A 77 -13.30 -21.34 -10.27
C LEU A 77 -14.72 -21.34 -10.84
N LYS A 78 -15.37 -20.17 -10.89
CA LYS A 78 -16.71 -20.02 -11.50
C LYS A 78 -16.76 -20.35 -12.99
N ARG A 79 -15.64 -20.21 -13.70
CA ARG A 79 -15.49 -20.60 -15.11
C ARG A 79 -15.14 -22.09 -15.29
N GLY A 80 -15.19 -22.88 -14.23
CA GLY A 80 -14.93 -24.32 -14.28
C GLY A 80 -13.45 -24.70 -14.26
N ARG A 81 -12.52 -23.77 -14.03
CA ARG A 81 -11.11 -24.15 -13.86
C ARG A 81 -10.91 -24.90 -12.54
N SER A 82 -10.07 -25.93 -12.57
CA SER A 82 -9.79 -26.73 -11.37
C SER A 82 -9.02 -25.92 -10.33
N ALA A 83 -9.22 -26.23 -9.04
CA ALA A 83 -8.50 -25.59 -7.95
C ALA A 83 -6.98 -25.80 -8.05
N LYS A 84 -6.56 -26.98 -8.52
CA LYS A 84 -5.13 -27.33 -8.73
C LYS A 84 -4.49 -26.45 -9.81
N ASP A 85 -5.17 -26.23 -10.92
CA ASP A 85 -4.65 -25.40 -12.01
C ASP A 85 -4.51 -23.94 -11.59
N ILE A 86 -5.48 -23.44 -10.81
CA ILE A 86 -5.42 -22.10 -10.23
C ILE A 86 -4.23 -22.00 -9.28
N GLY A 87 -4.07 -22.97 -8.36
CA GLY A 87 -2.93 -23.03 -7.46
C GLY A 87 -1.59 -23.01 -8.20
N LYS A 88 -1.41 -23.90 -9.19
CA LYS A 88 -0.20 -23.96 -10.02
C LYS A 88 0.08 -22.62 -10.70
N ARG A 89 -0.95 -21.98 -11.27
CA ARG A 89 -0.84 -20.68 -11.93
C ARG A 89 -0.39 -19.58 -10.95
N GLN A 90 -0.92 -19.57 -9.74
CA GLN A 90 -0.56 -18.59 -8.72
C GLN A 90 0.87 -18.78 -8.22
N VAL A 91 1.27 -20.03 -7.98
CA VAL A 91 2.66 -20.36 -7.60
C VAL A 91 3.63 -19.91 -8.69
N MET A 92 3.40 -20.27 -9.96
CA MET A 92 4.27 -19.87 -11.06
C MET A 92 4.29 -18.35 -11.29
N GLY A 93 3.13 -17.70 -11.22
CA GLY A 93 3.02 -16.24 -11.35
C GLY A 93 3.69 -15.50 -10.18
N GLY A 94 3.57 -16.02 -8.97
CA GLY A 94 4.22 -15.48 -7.78
C GLY A 94 5.73 -15.65 -7.81
N PHE A 95 6.26 -16.79 -8.26
CA PHE A 95 7.70 -16.96 -8.48
C PHE A 95 8.23 -16.01 -9.56
N LEU A 96 7.50 -15.83 -10.65
CA LEU A 96 7.88 -14.85 -11.67
C LEU A 96 7.92 -13.43 -11.09
N LEU A 97 6.92 -13.05 -10.30
CA LEU A 97 6.90 -11.76 -9.61
C LEU A 97 8.06 -11.63 -8.62
N LEU A 98 8.40 -12.70 -7.89
CA LEU A 98 9.51 -12.72 -6.93
C LEU A 98 10.86 -12.49 -7.62
N ILE A 99 11.12 -13.17 -8.74
CA ILE A 99 12.35 -12.98 -9.53
C ILE A 99 12.46 -11.52 -9.98
N PHE A 100 11.35 -10.95 -10.45
CA PHE A 100 11.32 -9.56 -10.86
C PHE A 100 11.50 -8.59 -9.67
N ALA A 101 10.96 -8.90 -8.49
CA ALA A 101 11.18 -8.13 -7.27
C ALA A 101 12.68 -8.11 -6.90
N MET A 102 13.33 -9.26 -6.92
CA MET A 102 14.78 -9.37 -6.69
C MET A 102 15.58 -8.59 -7.74
N LEU A 103 15.14 -8.60 -9.01
CA LEU A 103 15.76 -7.82 -10.08
C LEU A 103 15.57 -6.31 -9.88
N CYS A 104 14.42 -5.88 -9.36
CA CYS A 104 14.20 -4.48 -9.00
C CYS A 104 15.20 -4.05 -7.93
N GLU A 105 15.27 -4.76 -6.80
CA GLU A 105 16.13 -4.31 -5.71
C GLU A 105 17.63 -4.48 -5.99
N GLY A 106 18.02 -5.44 -6.84
CA GLY A 106 19.41 -5.58 -7.26
C GLY A 106 19.84 -4.57 -8.33
N LEU A 107 18.97 -4.27 -9.30
CA LEU A 107 19.37 -3.63 -10.56
C LEU A 107 18.46 -2.47 -10.96
N LEU A 108 17.16 -2.72 -11.18
CA LEU A 108 16.29 -1.80 -11.92
C LEU A 108 15.59 -0.75 -11.07
N GLY A 109 15.40 -1.03 -9.79
CA GLY A 109 14.61 -0.24 -8.85
C GLY A 109 15.32 1.03 -8.37
N TYR A 110 14.61 1.83 -7.59
CA TYR A 110 15.13 3.08 -7.03
C TYR A 110 16.16 2.88 -5.90
N HIS A 111 16.16 1.71 -5.25
CA HIS A 111 17.24 1.23 -4.38
C HIS A 111 18.23 0.29 -5.10
N GLY A 112 17.93 -0.09 -6.34
CA GLY A 112 18.83 -0.89 -7.17
C GLY A 112 19.95 -0.04 -7.79
N TYR A 113 20.84 -0.70 -8.53
CA TYR A 113 21.98 -0.04 -9.16
C TYR A 113 21.61 1.14 -10.09
N ILE A 114 20.53 1.03 -10.87
CA ILE A 114 20.05 2.16 -11.69
C ILE A 114 19.60 3.32 -10.80
N GLY A 115 18.87 3.04 -9.73
CA GLY A 115 18.47 4.05 -8.77
C GLY A 115 19.64 4.76 -8.12
N GLU A 116 20.67 4.01 -7.73
CA GLU A 116 21.91 4.54 -7.16
C GLU A 116 22.66 5.43 -8.16
N LEU A 117 22.72 5.05 -9.43
CA LEU A 117 23.27 5.91 -10.49
C LEU A 117 22.50 7.23 -10.60
N PHE A 118 21.17 7.16 -10.49
CA PHE A 118 20.30 8.34 -10.52
C PHE A 118 20.36 9.17 -9.23
N LYS A 119 20.93 8.67 -8.13
CA LYS A 119 21.24 9.44 -6.91
C LYS A 119 22.60 10.15 -6.98
N ASN A 120 23.44 9.78 -7.96
CA ASN A 120 24.80 10.27 -8.10
C ASN A 120 25.07 10.77 -9.53
N LEU A 121 24.11 11.45 -10.17
CA LEU A 121 24.28 11.97 -11.54
C LEU A 121 25.33 13.08 -11.63
N ASP A 122 25.61 13.77 -10.52
CA ASP A 122 26.68 14.75 -10.36
C ASP A 122 28.06 14.08 -10.30
N ASN A 123 28.15 12.88 -9.71
CA ASN A 123 29.38 12.08 -9.63
C ASN A 123 29.11 10.58 -9.74
N ILE A 124 29.09 10.07 -10.98
CA ILE A 124 28.79 8.65 -11.25
C ILE A 124 29.78 7.71 -10.53
N THR A 125 31.02 8.14 -10.25
CA THR A 125 32.02 7.32 -9.56
C THR A 125 31.66 7.02 -8.10
N ALA A 126 30.74 7.78 -7.50
CA ALA A 126 30.22 7.54 -6.16
C ALA A 126 29.13 6.43 -6.11
N THR A 127 28.66 5.96 -7.26
CA THR A 127 27.65 4.88 -7.34
C THR A 127 28.21 3.58 -6.73
N ASP A 128 27.58 3.03 -5.69
CA ASP A 128 28.01 1.75 -5.09
C ASP A 128 27.71 0.55 -6.01
N PRO A 129 28.71 -0.04 -6.69
CA PRO A 129 28.47 -1.20 -7.54
C PRO A 129 28.17 -2.46 -6.72
N ALA A 130 28.47 -2.47 -5.41
CA ALA A 130 28.24 -3.63 -4.57
C ALA A 130 26.75 -3.95 -4.42
N ILE A 131 25.82 -3.01 -4.65
CA ILE A 131 24.38 -3.26 -4.67
C ILE A 131 24.02 -4.44 -5.59
N LEU A 132 24.69 -4.58 -6.74
CA LEU A 132 24.48 -5.70 -7.67
C LEU A 132 24.76 -7.08 -7.04
N THR A 133 25.57 -7.12 -5.99
CA THR A 133 26.02 -8.37 -5.36
C THR A 133 25.10 -8.85 -4.25
N TYR A 134 24.24 -7.98 -3.70
CA TYR A 134 23.40 -8.32 -2.54
C TYR A 134 21.98 -7.74 -2.59
N GLY A 135 21.72 -6.71 -3.39
CA GLY A 135 20.45 -5.96 -3.40
C GLY A 135 19.24 -6.82 -3.70
N ALA A 136 19.41 -7.92 -4.43
CA ALA A 136 18.37 -8.94 -4.65
C ALA A 136 17.79 -9.56 -3.36
N TYR A 137 18.47 -9.42 -2.22
CA TYR A 137 18.00 -9.89 -0.90
C TYR A 137 17.34 -8.79 -0.06
N HIS A 138 17.27 -7.55 -0.57
CA HIS A 138 16.53 -6.48 0.08
C HIS A 138 15.03 -6.75 0.02
N PHE A 139 14.45 -7.11 1.16
CA PHE A 139 13.08 -7.59 1.24
C PHE A 139 12.10 -6.46 1.59
N GLU A 140 11.33 -6.06 0.60
CA GLU A 140 10.29 -5.04 0.71
C GLU A 140 8.88 -5.57 0.33
N THR A 141 7.90 -4.67 0.32
CA THR A 141 6.48 -4.95 0.12
C THR A 141 6.21 -5.82 -1.11
N ILE A 142 6.95 -5.66 -2.22
CA ILE A 142 6.70 -6.46 -3.43
C ILE A 142 7.09 -7.92 -3.24
N HIS A 143 8.15 -8.20 -2.49
CA HIS A 143 8.51 -9.55 -2.10
C HIS A 143 7.41 -10.16 -1.23
N ALA A 144 6.92 -9.39 -0.25
CA ALA A 144 5.81 -9.80 0.59
C ALA A 144 4.55 -10.13 -0.24
N ILE A 145 4.22 -9.30 -1.25
CA ILE A 145 3.13 -9.56 -2.20
C ILE A 145 3.37 -10.85 -2.98
N ALA A 146 4.56 -11.05 -3.54
CA ALA A 146 4.91 -12.22 -4.34
C ALA A 146 4.75 -13.51 -3.53
N TRP A 147 5.32 -13.55 -2.33
CA TRP A 147 5.18 -14.68 -1.42
C TRP A 147 3.74 -14.89 -0.97
N CYS A 148 3.01 -13.83 -0.66
CA CYS A 148 1.59 -13.94 -0.34
C CYS A 148 0.77 -14.50 -1.51
N VAL A 149 1.11 -14.17 -2.76
CA VAL A 149 0.46 -14.75 -3.95
C VAL A 149 0.74 -16.25 -4.04
N ILE A 150 1.98 -16.69 -3.80
CA ILE A 150 2.37 -18.11 -3.78
C ILE A 150 1.58 -18.85 -2.69
N ILE A 151 1.70 -18.40 -1.44
CA ILE A 151 1.14 -19.07 -0.27
C ILE A 151 -0.39 -19.06 -0.33
N ASN A 152 -1.03 -17.91 -0.62
CA ASN A 152 -2.48 -17.88 -0.77
C ASN A 152 -2.95 -18.71 -1.95
N GLY A 153 -2.19 -18.80 -3.04
CA GLY A 153 -2.51 -19.68 -4.16
C GLY A 153 -2.60 -21.15 -3.73
N ILE A 154 -1.64 -21.60 -2.91
CA ILE A 154 -1.60 -22.96 -2.34
C ILE A 154 -2.76 -23.16 -1.35
N ILE A 155 -2.91 -22.28 -0.37
CA ILE A 155 -3.99 -22.33 0.63
C ILE A 155 -5.34 -22.37 -0.08
N HIS A 156 -5.56 -21.48 -1.05
CA HIS A 156 -6.82 -21.40 -1.76
C HIS A 156 -7.11 -22.68 -2.53
N ALA A 157 -6.13 -23.23 -3.25
CA ALA A 157 -6.28 -24.47 -3.98
C ALA A 157 -6.69 -25.63 -3.07
N ILE A 158 -6.11 -25.72 -1.86
CA ILE A 158 -6.45 -26.72 -0.85
C ILE A 158 -7.88 -26.52 -0.33
N LEU A 159 -8.22 -25.29 0.09
CA LEU A 159 -9.52 -25.00 0.70
C LEU A 159 -10.69 -25.09 -0.28
N THR A 160 -10.44 -24.90 -1.58
CA THR A 160 -11.46 -24.88 -2.64
C THR A 160 -11.61 -26.20 -3.40
N LYS A 161 -10.78 -27.19 -3.08
CA LYS A 161 -10.85 -28.55 -3.64
C LYS A 161 -12.28 -29.11 -3.51
N ASP A 162 -12.68 -29.93 -4.49
CA ASP A 162 -13.96 -30.64 -4.50
C ASP A 162 -15.18 -29.70 -4.45
N GLY A 163 -15.05 -28.48 -5.01
CA GLY A 163 -16.16 -27.53 -5.11
C GLY A 163 -16.49 -26.78 -3.82
N LYS A 164 -15.67 -26.91 -2.77
CA LYS A 164 -15.86 -26.26 -1.46
C LYS A 164 -15.91 -24.73 -1.53
N TRP A 165 -15.39 -24.13 -2.60
CA TRP A 165 -15.48 -22.68 -2.86
C TRP A 165 -16.90 -22.14 -2.93
N LYS A 166 -17.90 -22.98 -3.24
CA LYS A 166 -19.31 -22.60 -3.25
C LYS A 166 -19.83 -22.19 -1.86
N ASN A 167 -19.24 -22.72 -0.78
CA ASN A 167 -19.57 -22.33 0.59
C ASN A 167 -18.68 -21.15 1.04
N THR A 168 -19.04 -19.96 0.57
CA THR A 168 -18.31 -18.72 0.85
C THR A 168 -18.15 -18.45 2.35
N THR A 169 -19.19 -18.69 3.15
CA THR A 169 -19.13 -18.46 4.61
C THR A 169 -18.09 -19.34 5.29
N LYS A 170 -18.03 -20.64 4.94
CA LYS A 170 -17.03 -21.56 5.48
C LYS A 170 -15.62 -21.14 5.05
N LEU A 171 -15.45 -20.76 3.79
CA LEU A 171 -14.16 -20.32 3.26
C LEU A 171 -13.65 -19.05 3.96
N ILE A 172 -14.52 -18.05 4.16
CA ILE A 172 -14.19 -16.82 4.91
C ILE A 172 -13.77 -17.16 6.34
N LYS A 173 -14.50 -18.04 7.03
CA LYS A 173 -14.13 -18.48 8.39
C LYS A 173 -12.76 -19.15 8.43
N GLN A 174 -12.43 -19.99 7.44
CA GLN A 174 -11.12 -20.63 7.36
C GLN A 174 -10.00 -19.61 7.17
N TYR A 175 -10.15 -18.63 6.28
CA TYR A 175 -9.17 -17.54 6.14
C TYR A 175 -9.02 -16.70 7.40
N ALA A 176 -10.12 -16.46 8.14
CA ALA A 176 -10.06 -15.73 9.40
C ALA A 176 -9.28 -16.51 10.48
N ILE A 177 -9.50 -17.83 10.58
CA ILE A 177 -8.72 -18.69 11.49
C ILE A 177 -7.24 -18.69 11.11
N ILE A 178 -6.93 -18.83 9.82
CA ILE A 178 -5.54 -18.80 9.33
C ILE A 178 -4.88 -17.46 9.68
N ALA A 179 -5.56 -16.32 9.48
CA ALA A 179 -5.03 -15.01 9.85
C ALA A 179 -4.67 -14.91 11.35
N ILE A 180 -5.54 -15.43 12.23
CA ILE A 180 -5.28 -15.44 13.67
C ILE A 180 -4.09 -16.34 14.02
N VAL A 181 -4.02 -17.53 13.42
CA VAL A 181 -2.89 -18.47 13.63
C VAL A 181 -1.57 -17.83 13.20
N ILE A 182 -1.53 -17.14 12.06
CA ILE A 182 -0.32 -16.44 11.59
C ILE A 182 0.15 -15.40 12.61
N LEU A 183 -0.76 -14.60 13.17
CA LEU A 183 -0.41 -13.60 14.19
C LEU A 183 0.16 -14.25 15.45
N ILE A 184 -0.44 -15.33 15.93
CA ILE A 184 0.05 -16.07 17.10
C ILE A 184 1.43 -16.68 16.83
N LEU A 185 1.67 -17.20 15.63
CA LEU A 185 2.95 -17.81 15.27
C LEU A 185 4.05 -16.80 14.93
N THR A 186 3.73 -15.51 14.79
CA THR A 186 4.70 -14.49 14.34
C THR A 186 5.94 -14.41 15.23
N PRO A 187 5.83 -14.26 16.57
CA PRO A 187 7.00 -14.25 17.45
C PRO A 187 7.81 -15.55 17.39
N LEU A 188 7.15 -16.71 17.23
CA LEU A 188 7.82 -17.99 17.10
C LEU A 188 8.64 -18.06 15.81
N MET A 189 8.09 -17.62 14.68
CA MET A 189 8.81 -17.61 13.40
C MET A 189 10.03 -16.70 13.43
N TRP A 190 9.93 -15.57 14.13
CA TRP A 190 11.05 -14.66 14.32
C TRP A 190 12.14 -15.25 15.22
N ALA A 191 11.78 -15.86 16.34
CA ALA A 191 12.73 -16.55 17.20
C ALA A 191 13.41 -17.74 16.49
N LEU A 192 12.69 -18.45 15.62
CA LEU A 192 13.25 -19.51 14.80
C LEU A 192 14.24 -18.97 13.75
N ALA A 193 13.96 -17.80 13.17
CA ALA A 193 14.89 -17.17 12.23
C ALA A 193 16.20 -16.79 12.93
N ASP A 194 16.10 -16.21 14.13
CA ASP A 194 17.25 -15.86 14.98
C ASP A 194 18.03 -17.11 15.43
N LEU A 195 17.35 -18.21 15.73
CA LEU A 195 18.00 -19.48 16.07
C LEU A 195 18.81 -20.07 14.89
N ILE A 196 18.32 -19.90 13.66
CA ILE A 196 18.99 -20.42 12.45
C ILE A 196 20.16 -19.52 12.06
N VAL A 197 19.98 -18.19 12.13
CA VAL A 197 21.03 -17.20 11.88
C VAL A 197 21.01 -16.17 13.04
N PRO A 198 21.92 -16.30 14.03
CA PRO A 198 21.93 -15.42 15.20
C PRO A 198 22.02 -13.93 14.86
N GLY A 199 21.11 -13.15 15.43
CA GLY A 199 20.95 -11.71 15.27
C GLY A 199 20.08 -11.29 14.08
N TYR A 200 19.36 -12.21 13.44
CA TYR A 200 18.62 -11.91 12.20
C TYR A 200 17.42 -10.99 12.45
N PRO A 201 17.22 -9.92 11.65
CA PRO A 201 17.96 -9.53 10.45
C PRO A 201 19.07 -8.49 10.66
N TYR A 202 19.28 -7.96 11.87
CA TYR A 202 20.02 -6.72 12.11
C TYR A 202 21.52 -6.87 12.38
N ALA A 203 21.98 -8.03 12.85
CA ALA A 203 23.40 -8.20 13.17
C ALA A 203 24.28 -7.98 11.93
N THR A 204 25.53 -7.56 12.16
CA THR A 204 26.50 -7.38 11.08
C THR A 204 27.25 -8.68 10.84
N ASP A 205 27.28 -9.12 9.59
CA ASP A 205 28.05 -10.27 9.13
C ASP A 205 29.54 -9.88 9.08
N PRO A 206 30.41 -10.51 9.88
CA PRO A 206 31.82 -10.13 9.96
C PRO A 206 32.59 -10.41 8.65
N VAL A 207 32.10 -11.31 7.79
CA VAL A 207 32.73 -11.64 6.52
C VAL A 207 32.42 -10.58 5.46
N THR A 208 31.18 -10.10 5.45
CA THR A 208 30.72 -9.20 4.40
C THR A 208 30.77 -7.72 4.80
N GLY A 209 30.74 -7.43 6.11
CA GLY A 209 30.60 -6.08 6.67
C GLY A 209 29.19 -5.50 6.48
N ARG A 210 28.22 -6.32 6.05
CA ARG A 210 26.82 -5.92 5.84
C ARG A 210 25.91 -6.66 6.81
N GLU A 211 24.67 -6.23 6.91
CA GLU A 211 23.68 -6.90 7.74
C GLU A 211 23.48 -8.36 7.30
N ILE A 212 23.28 -9.26 8.27
CA ILE A 212 23.19 -10.70 8.03
C ILE A 212 21.96 -11.11 7.20
N GLN A 213 21.02 -10.20 6.94
CA GLN A 213 19.97 -10.44 5.94
C GLN A 213 20.49 -10.51 4.50
N TYR A 214 21.67 -9.92 4.20
CA TYR A 214 22.16 -9.77 2.83
C TYR A 214 23.25 -10.78 2.46
N ALA A 215 22.91 -11.83 1.70
CA ALA A 215 23.94 -12.65 1.08
C ALA A 215 24.69 -11.83 0.01
N VAL A 216 26.02 -11.87 0.02
CA VAL A 216 26.87 -11.06 -0.88
C VAL A 216 27.63 -11.96 -1.85
N LEU A 217 27.43 -11.73 -3.15
CA LEU A 217 28.07 -12.53 -4.21
C LEU A 217 29.59 -12.42 -4.12
N GLY A 218 30.26 -13.57 -4.16
CA GLY A 218 31.72 -13.66 -4.05
C GLY A 218 32.28 -13.62 -2.62
N LYS A 219 31.44 -13.39 -1.60
CA LYS A 219 31.84 -13.43 -0.18
C LYS A 219 31.08 -14.48 0.62
N SER A 220 29.75 -14.54 0.48
CA SER A 220 28.90 -15.48 1.21
C SER A 220 28.94 -16.89 0.61
N SER A 221 28.69 -17.91 1.43
CA SER A 221 28.59 -19.29 0.97
C SER A 221 27.29 -19.52 0.19
N ILE A 222 27.25 -20.53 -0.69
CA ILE A 222 26.00 -20.87 -1.42
C ILE A 222 24.84 -21.18 -0.47
N TRP A 223 25.13 -21.71 0.72
CA TRP A 223 24.14 -22.01 1.74
C TRP A 223 23.54 -20.74 2.35
N ASP A 224 24.32 -19.67 2.51
CA ASP A 224 23.80 -18.38 2.95
C ASP A 224 22.77 -17.82 1.99
N PHE A 225 23.02 -17.93 0.67
CA PHE A 225 22.06 -17.52 -0.36
C PHE A 225 20.73 -18.28 -0.23
N VAL A 226 20.82 -19.60 -0.05
CA VAL A 226 19.63 -20.46 0.07
C VAL A 226 18.88 -20.17 1.37
N ILE A 227 19.57 -20.10 2.50
CA ILE A 227 18.96 -19.87 3.81
C ILE A 227 18.31 -18.48 3.85
N ARG A 228 19.02 -17.41 3.47
CA ARG A 228 18.50 -16.04 3.50
C ARG A 228 17.32 -15.85 2.55
N PHE A 229 17.25 -16.59 1.44
CA PHE A 229 16.09 -16.59 0.54
C PHE A 229 14.81 -17.09 1.23
N PHE A 230 14.93 -18.05 2.16
CA PHE A 230 13.80 -18.57 2.93
C PHE A 230 13.59 -17.86 4.28
N LEU A 231 14.61 -17.23 4.87
CA LEU A 231 14.48 -16.47 6.10
C LEU A 231 13.94 -15.05 5.90
N ALA A 232 14.31 -14.37 4.81
CA ALA A 232 13.81 -13.03 4.52
C ALA A 232 12.28 -12.93 4.54
N PRO A 233 11.54 -13.86 3.91
CA PRO A 233 10.08 -13.83 3.98
C PRO A 233 9.55 -14.10 5.39
N LEU A 234 10.30 -14.73 6.29
CA LEU A 234 9.84 -15.03 7.65
C LEU A 234 10.08 -13.88 8.63
N ALA A 235 11.21 -13.19 8.53
CA ALA A 235 11.69 -12.29 9.56
C ALA A 235 12.50 -11.07 9.07
N ALA A 236 12.43 -10.71 7.78
CA ALA A 236 13.07 -9.48 7.30
C ALA A 236 12.53 -8.21 7.98
N LYS A 237 13.23 -7.09 7.79
CA LYS A 237 12.98 -5.82 8.49
C LYS A 237 11.60 -5.21 8.23
N TRP A 238 11.26 -5.03 6.96
CA TRP A 238 10.15 -4.18 6.53
C TRP A 238 8.80 -4.88 6.65
N GLU A 239 8.46 -5.80 5.73
CA GLU A 239 7.16 -6.49 5.73
C GLU A 239 7.26 -8.02 5.63
N PRO A 240 7.81 -8.70 6.64
CA PRO A 240 7.87 -10.17 6.64
C PRO A 240 6.47 -10.79 6.54
N ILE A 241 6.36 -11.94 5.88
CA ILE A 241 5.11 -12.73 5.74
C ILE A 241 4.46 -12.98 7.10
N PHE A 242 5.26 -13.12 8.15
CA PHE A 242 4.76 -13.11 9.52
C PHE A 242 4.98 -11.72 10.10
N PRO A 243 3.94 -10.87 10.23
CA PRO A 243 2.50 -11.18 10.19
C PRO A 243 1.76 -10.84 8.88
N TYR A 244 2.40 -10.30 7.84
CA TYR A 244 1.69 -9.72 6.69
C TYR A 244 0.83 -10.70 5.86
N LEU A 245 1.02 -12.01 5.98
CA LEU A 245 0.13 -13.02 5.42
C LEU A 245 -1.27 -12.97 6.06
N ALA A 246 -1.39 -12.54 7.32
CA ALA A 246 -2.69 -12.28 7.96
C ALA A 246 -3.43 -11.12 7.25
N VAL A 247 -2.72 -10.06 6.89
CA VAL A 247 -3.26 -8.94 6.08
C VAL A 247 -3.71 -9.44 4.72
N SER A 248 -2.92 -10.31 4.10
CA SER A 248 -3.26 -10.96 2.84
C SER A 248 -4.50 -11.86 2.96
N CYS A 249 -4.68 -12.55 4.08
CA CYS A 249 -5.89 -13.32 4.39
C CYS A 249 -7.12 -12.40 4.55
N ILE A 250 -6.98 -11.23 5.19
CA ILE A 250 -8.05 -10.22 5.27
C ILE A 250 -8.43 -9.73 3.87
N GLY A 251 -7.44 -9.39 3.04
CA GLY A 251 -7.67 -9.02 1.63
C GLY A 251 -8.38 -10.13 0.85
N SER A 252 -8.01 -11.38 1.10
CA SER A 252 -8.67 -12.57 0.52
C SER A 252 -10.12 -12.72 0.98
N ILE A 253 -10.44 -12.46 2.25
CA ILE A 253 -11.82 -12.46 2.76
C ILE A 253 -12.68 -11.44 2.00
N ILE A 254 -12.16 -10.22 1.81
CA ILE A 254 -12.85 -9.17 1.03
C ILE A 254 -13.07 -9.64 -0.41
N GLY A 255 -12.04 -10.22 -1.05
CA GLY A 255 -12.12 -10.68 -2.43
C GLY A 255 -13.09 -11.86 -2.64
N ILE A 256 -13.11 -12.83 -1.72
CA ILE A 256 -14.10 -13.92 -1.71
C ILE A 256 -15.51 -13.33 -1.59
N TYR A 257 -15.70 -12.38 -0.67
CA TYR A 257 -17.00 -11.80 -0.41
C TYR A 257 -17.54 -11.02 -1.62
N LEU A 258 -16.70 -10.19 -2.25
CA LEU A 258 -17.02 -9.42 -3.46
C LEU A 258 -17.27 -10.30 -4.68
N SER A 259 -16.75 -11.52 -4.68
CA SER A 259 -16.91 -12.45 -5.79
C SER A 259 -18.25 -13.18 -5.79
N GLN A 260 -19.08 -13.03 -4.75
CA GLN A 260 -20.40 -13.64 -4.69
C GLN A 260 -21.36 -13.08 -5.75
N GLU A 261 -22.48 -13.76 -5.97
CA GLU A 261 -23.58 -13.17 -6.73
C GLU A 261 -24.12 -11.95 -5.99
N ARG A 262 -24.43 -10.89 -6.72
CA ARG A 262 -24.87 -9.60 -6.17
C ARG A 262 -26.01 -9.73 -5.15
N LYS A 263 -26.99 -10.60 -5.42
CA LYS A 263 -28.14 -10.88 -4.53
C LYS A 263 -27.74 -11.50 -3.18
N LYS A 264 -26.55 -12.11 -3.07
CA LYS A 264 -26.04 -12.75 -1.85
C LYS A 264 -25.11 -11.83 -1.03
N ILE A 265 -24.80 -10.63 -1.54
CA ILE A 265 -23.93 -9.67 -0.85
C ILE A 265 -24.76 -8.91 0.21
N ASP A 266 -24.59 -9.29 1.47
CA ASP A 266 -25.19 -8.67 2.66
C ASP A 266 -24.40 -7.45 3.16
N LEU A 267 -25.09 -6.31 3.26
CA LEU A 267 -24.57 -5.05 3.82
C LEU A 267 -24.06 -5.18 5.26
N THR A 268 -24.59 -6.13 6.04
CA THR A 268 -24.24 -6.33 7.44
C THR A 268 -22.80 -6.81 7.59
N PHE A 269 -22.31 -7.62 6.66
CA PHE A 269 -20.92 -8.07 6.64
C PHE A 269 -19.94 -6.89 6.54
N TRP A 270 -20.20 -5.93 5.65
CA TRP A 270 -19.36 -4.73 5.50
C TRP A 270 -19.33 -3.86 6.75
N LYS A 271 -20.46 -3.74 7.44
CA LYS A 271 -20.52 -3.07 8.74
C LYS A 271 -19.67 -3.80 9.78
N LYS A 272 -19.69 -5.14 9.79
CA LYS A 272 -18.86 -5.96 10.68
C LYS A 272 -17.38 -5.78 10.37
N LEU A 273 -16.96 -5.85 9.10
CA LEU A 273 -15.57 -5.62 8.71
C LEU A 273 -15.08 -4.21 9.06
N LEU A 274 -15.90 -3.18 8.83
CA LEU A 274 -15.55 -1.81 9.23
C LEU A 274 -15.40 -1.69 10.76
N LYS A 275 -16.27 -2.34 11.54
CA LYS A 275 -16.15 -2.38 13.00
C LYS A 275 -14.88 -3.10 13.44
N VAL A 276 -14.53 -4.22 12.80
CA VAL A 276 -13.28 -4.94 13.09
C VAL A 276 -12.08 -4.04 12.81
N GLY A 277 -12.03 -3.39 11.64
CA GLY A 277 -10.98 -2.44 11.31
C GLY A 277 -10.88 -1.29 12.32
N LEU A 278 -12.03 -0.74 12.75
CA LEU A 278 -12.05 0.33 13.75
C LEU A 278 -11.57 -0.16 15.12
N ILE A 279 -11.98 -1.35 15.57
CA ILE A 279 -11.51 -1.93 16.82
C ILE A 279 -10.00 -2.18 16.77
N MET A 280 -9.49 -2.75 15.67
CA MET A 280 -8.06 -2.93 15.44
C MET A 280 -7.32 -1.59 15.51
N PHE A 281 -7.81 -0.57 14.80
CA PHE A 281 -7.21 0.75 14.78
C PHE A 281 -7.18 1.38 16.18
N MET A 282 -8.29 1.33 16.94
CA MET A 282 -8.36 1.93 18.27
C MET A 282 -7.47 1.21 19.29
N ILE A 283 -7.46 -0.13 19.28
CA ILE A 283 -6.57 -0.92 20.16
C ILE A 283 -5.11 -0.68 19.77
N GLY A 284 -4.82 -0.69 18.47
CA GLY A 284 -3.50 -0.40 17.94
C GLY A 284 -3.03 1.00 18.33
N ALA A 285 -3.85 2.04 18.15
CA ALA A 285 -3.52 3.41 18.51
C ALA A 285 -3.27 3.57 20.01
N ALA A 286 -4.13 3.00 20.86
CA ALA A 286 -3.96 3.07 22.31
C ALA A 286 -2.67 2.36 22.76
N GLY A 287 -2.42 1.14 22.28
CA GLY A 287 -1.21 0.39 22.62
C GLY A 287 0.07 0.99 22.03
N PHE A 288 -0.01 1.56 20.83
CA PHE A 288 1.09 2.28 20.18
C PHE A 288 1.50 3.53 20.99
N ILE A 289 0.53 4.35 21.40
CA ILE A 289 0.79 5.52 22.24
C ILE A 289 1.36 5.08 23.59
N ALA A 290 0.78 4.05 24.21
CA ALA A 290 1.29 3.53 25.48
C ALA A 290 2.75 3.05 25.35
N ASN A 291 3.11 2.37 24.27
CA ASN A 291 4.48 1.95 24.03
C ASN A 291 5.44 3.14 23.88
N LEU A 292 5.07 4.15 23.10
CA LEU A 292 5.89 5.35 22.95
C LEU A 292 6.08 6.06 24.30
N VAL A 293 5.02 6.17 25.11
CA VAL A 293 5.11 6.74 26.46
C VAL A 293 6.06 5.93 27.35
N ILE A 294 6.01 4.60 27.30
CA ILE A 294 6.93 3.74 28.05
C ILE A 294 8.38 4.00 27.63
N VAL A 295 8.67 4.03 26.33
CA VAL A 295 10.01 4.33 25.81
C VAL A 295 10.46 5.73 26.23
N VAL A 296 9.57 6.73 26.21
CA VAL A 296 9.89 8.08 26.71
C VAL A 296 10.24 8.07 28.19
N MET A 297 9.51 7.29 29.00
CA MET A 297 9.75 7.22 30.44
C MET A 297 11.02 6.45 30.81
N GLU A 298 11.42 5.46 30.00
CA GLU A 298 12.56 4.58 30.27
C GLU A 298 13.86 5.07 29.62
N GLU A 299 13.80 5.60 28.40
CA GLU A 299 14.96 5.92 27.56
C GLU A 299 14.98 7.38 27.05
N GLY A 300 13.88 8.12 27.17
CA GLY A 300 13.76 9.51 26.74
C GLY A 300 13.07 9.72 25.38
N ILE A 301 13.00 10.98 24.94
CA ILE A 301 12.23 11.35 23.75
C ILE A 301 12.90 10.90 22.43
N ASP A 302 14.23 10.95 22.35
CA ASP A 302 14.94 10.64 21.11
C ASP A 302 14.77 9.17 20.68
N PRO A 303 14.90 8.15 21.57
CA PRO A 303 14.61 6.76 21.21
C PRO A 303 13.16 6.54 20.79
N ALA A 304 12.21 7.22 21.44
CA ALA A 304 10.79 7.11 21.06
C ALA A 304 10.52 7.72 19.68
N LEU A 305 11.17 8.85 19.35
CA LEU A 305 11.13 9.45 18.02
C LEU A 305 11.78 8.53 16.97
N ALA A 306 12.94 7.95 17.26
CA ALA A 306 13.60 6.99 16.38
C ALA A 306 12.71 5.76 16.10
N LEU A 307 12.05 5.23 17.13
CA LEU A 307 11.08 4.14 17.00
C LEU A 307 9.89 4.54 16.11
N TYR A 308 9.38 5.77 16.29
CA TYR A 308 8.29 6.33 15.49
C TYR A 308 8.67 6.52 14.02
N MET A 309 9.85 7.06 13.74
CA MET A 309 10.34 7.28 12.39
C MET A 309 10.49 5.96 11.61
N ASN A 310 10.78 4.86 12.32
CA ASN A 310 10.83 3.51 11.78
C ASN A 310 9.49 2.76 11.85
N ILE A 311 8.35 3.47 11.85
CA ILE A 311 7.01 2.84 11.84
C ILE A 311 6.73 1.99 10.60
N SER A 312 7.47 2.18 9.49
CA SER A 312 7.40 1.31 8.31
C SER A 312 8.14 -0.02 8.49
N GLU A 313 9.17 -0.06 9.34
CA GLU A 313 9.97 -1.26 9.59
C GLU A 313 9.28 -2.13 10.65
N HIS A 314 8.49 -3.12 10.22
CA HIS A 314 7.67 -3.89 11.15
C HIS A 314 8.49 -4.66 12.20
N ARG A 315 9.65 -5.20 11.82
CA ARG A 315 10.54 -5.93 12.73
C ARG A 315 11.32 -4.99 13.66
N TYR A 316 11.27 -3.67 13.45
CA TYR A 316 11.89 -2.69 14.34
C TYR A 316 11.05 -2.47 15.61
N TRP A 317 9.77 -2.86 15.60
CA TRP A 317 8.88 -2.75 16.75
C TRP A 317 8.99 -3.95 17.71
N THR A 318 10.22 -4.35 18.02
CA THR A 318 10.53 -5.50 18.89
C THR A 318 11.48 -5.10 20.02
N VAL A 319 11.59 -5.96 21.04
CA VAL A 319 12.44 -5.72 22.23
C VAL A 319 13.91 -5.52 21.85
N GLU A 320 14.37 -6.16 20.77
CA GLU A 320 15.73 -6.02 20.24
C GLU A 320 16.07 -4.58 19.83
N ASN A 321 15.06 -3.73 19.57
CA ASN A 321 15.19 -2.34 19.13
C ASN A 321 14.52 -1.36 20.11
N GLY A 322 14.43 -1.72 21.40
CA GLY A 322 13.89 -0.84 22.45
C GLY A 322 12.36 -0.74 22.50
N ALA A 323 11.63 -1.42 21.62
CA ALA A 323 10.17 -1.43 21.69
C ALA A 323 9.68 -2.43 22.76
N PRO A 324 8.59 -2.13 23.50
CA PRO A 324 7.98 -3.11 24.40
C PRO A 324 7.57 -4.40 23.67
N PHE A 325 7.44 -5.52 24.40
CA PHE A 325 7.21 -6.87 23.82
C PHE A 325 6.04 -6.97 22.83
N LEU A 326 4.95 -6.23 23.05
CA LEU A 326 3.78 -6.18 22.16
C LEU A 326 3.82 -5.00 21.17
N GLY A 327 4.95 -4.31 21.06
CA GLY A 327 5.28 -3.24 20.10
C GLY A 327 4.73 -3.50 18.72
N TRP A 328 5.24 -4.56 18.10
CA TRP A 328 4.91 -4.99 16.76
C TRP A 328 3.41 -5.25 16.60
N LEU A 329 2.74 -5.83 17.59
CA LEU A 329 1.31 -6.15 17.49
C LEU A 329 0.47 -4.88 17.47
N PHE A 330 0.78 -3.89 18.33
CA PHE A 330 0.03 -2.64 18.34
C PHE A 330 0.28 -1.81 17.08
N GLN A 331 1.52 -1.74 16.61
CA GLN A 331 1.88 -1.13 15.32
C GLN A 331 1.15 -1.84 14.15
N PHE A 332 1.12 -3.18 14.14
CA PHE A 332 0.36 -3.96 13.16
C PHE A 332 -1.14 -3.61 13.16
N LEU A 333 -1.77 -3.62 14.33
CA LEU A 333 -3.20 -3.37 14.50
C LEU A 333 -3.57 -1.93 14.11
N LEU A 334 -2.71 -0.97 14.44
CA LEU A 334 -2.85 0.44 14.10
C LEU A 334 -2.89 0.62 12.59
N LEU A 335 -1.83 0.23 11.88
CA LEU A 335 -1.65 0.48 10.45
C LEU A 335 -2.65 -0.32 9.61
N ASN A 336 -2.85 -1.60 9.95
CA ASN A 336 -3.75 -2.47 9.20
C ASN A 336 -5.23 -2.26 9.53
N GLY A 337 -5.54 -1.82 10.76
CA GLY A 337 -6.89 -1.40 11.15
C GLY A 337 -7.32 -0.15 10.37
N PHE A 338 -6.44 0.84 10.25
CA PHE A 338 -6.65 2.02 9.42
C PHE A 338 -6.83 1.64 7.94
N SER A 339 -5.92 0.82 7.41
CA SER A 339 -5.95 0.33 6.03
C SER A 339 -7.27 -0.37 5.70
N LEU A 340 -7.75 -1.26 6.58
CA LEU A 340 -9.02 -1.94 6.43
C LEU A 340 -10.18 -0.92 6.41
N CYS A 341 -10.21 0.02 7.34
CA CYS A 341 -11.23 1.08 7.35
C CYS A 341 -11.25 1.86 6.03
N ALA A 342 -10.09 2.30 5.53
CA ALA A 342 -9.98 3.06 4.30
C ALA A 342 -10.51 2.28 3.08
N ILE A 343 -10.11 1.01 2.94
CA ILE A 343 -10.55 0.13 1.84
C ILE A 343 -12.07 -0.07 1.87
N ILE A 344 -12.62 -0.44 3.04
CA ILE A 344 -14.06 -0.68 3.19
C ILE A 344 -14.87 0.59 2.92
N MET A 345 -14.37 1.74 3.38
CA MET A 345 -15.01 3.04 3.14
C MET A 345 -15.04 3.41 1.66
N ILE A 346 -13.94 3.23 0.92
CA ILE A 346 -13.90 3.54 -0.52
C ILE A 346 -14.82 2.61 -1.30
N ILE A 347 -14.79 1.30 -1.04
CA ILE A 347 -15.71 0.34 -1.68
C ILE A 347 -17.17 0.74 -1.41
N ARG A 348 -17.48 1.16 -0.17
CA ARG A 348 -18.81 1.62 0.21
C ARG A 348 -19.23 2.93 -0.46
N LEU A 349 -18.31 3.86 -0.67
CA LEU A 349 -18.60 5.14 -1.31
C LEU A 349 -18.78 5.02 -2.82
N VAL A 350 -18.28 3.94 -3.42
CA VAL A 350 -18.26 3.74 -4.87
C VAL A 350 -19.26 2.65 -5.29
N GLU A 351 -18.99 1.39 -4.97
CA GLU A 351 -19.72 0.25 -5.53
C GLU A 351 -21.08 0.02 -4.88
N PHE A 352 -21.23 0.41 -3.61
CA PHE A 352 -22.51 0.37 -2.90
C PHE A 352 -23.45 1.53 -3.25
N ARG A 353 -23.00 2.46 -4.10
CA ARG A 353 -23.79 3.62 -4.54
C ARG A 353 -24.07 3.61 -6.04
N GLY A 354 -23.69 2.56 -6.76
CA GLY A 354 -23.82 2.51 -8.21
C GLY A 354 -22.96 3.55 -8.94
N LYS A 355 -21.85 3.99 -8.32
CA LYS A 355 -21.02 5.10 -8.84
C LYS A 355 -19.75 4.62 -9.54
N GLY A 356 -19.60 3.32 -9.78
CA GLY A 356 -18.37 2.74 -10.28
C GLY A 356 -17.87 3.41 -11.58
N LYS A 357 -18.74 3.54 -12.59
CA LYS A 357 -18.40 4.18 -13.87
C LYS A 357 -17.98 5.65 -13.72
N MET A 358 -18.82 6.47 -13.08
CA MET A 358 -18.55 7.90 -12.87
C MET A 358 -17.28 8.13 -12.04
N PHE A 359 -17.01 7.26 -11.08
CA PHE A 359 -15.81 7.31 -10.27
C PHE A 359 -14.57 6.93 -11.10
N ALA A 360 -14.65 5.88 -11.90
CA ALA A 360 -13.58 5.42 -12.77
C ALA A 360 -13.14 6.46 -13.80
N GLU A 361 -14.10 7.18 -14.41
CA GLU A 361 -13.85 8.25 -15.39
C GLU A 361 -13.10 9.44 -14.78
N LYS A 362 -13.35 9.74 -13.50
CA LYS A 362 -12.70 10.86 -12.80
C LYS A 362 -11.35 10.52 -12.18
N THR A 363 -11.04 9.24 -12.07
CA THR A 363 -9.86 8.74 -11.39
C THR A 363 -8.88 8.05 -12.32
N VAL A 364 -9.02 8.25 -13.64
CA VAL A 364 -8.19 7.61 -14.67
C VAL A 364 -6.69 7.82 -14.38
N PHE A 365 -6.26 9.04 -14.02
CA PHE A 365 -4.86 9.29 -13.69
C PHE A 365 -4.33 8.37 -12.58
N ILE A 366 -5.01 8.34 -11.43
CA ILE A 366 -4.60 7.49 -10.30
C ILE A 366 -4.65 6.02 -10.71
N ARG A 367 -5.69 5.61 -11.45
CA ARG A 367 -5.83 4.24 -11.95
C ARG A 367 -4.74 3.82 -12.95
N ARG A 368 -4.13 4.74 -13.70
CA ARG A 368 -2.96 4.45 -14.55
C ARG A 368 -1.79 3.97 -13.71
N LEU A 369 -1.50 4.67 -12.61
CA LEU A 369 -0.43 4.28 -11.68
C LEU A 369 -0.65 2.85 -11.17
N GLY A 370 -1.89 2.51 -10.81
CA GLY A 370 -2.24 1.17 -10.33
C GLY A 370 -2.26 0.09 -11.42
N PHE A 371 -2.42 0.46 -12.68
CA PHE A 371 -2.46 -0.48 -13.81
C PHE A 371 -1.08 -1.02 -14.16
N ILE A 372 -0.05 -0.20 -13.98
CA ILE A 372 1.36 -0.55 -14.13
C ILE A 372 2.14 -0.36 -12.81
N ALA A 373 1.50 -0.74 -11.70
CA ALA A 373 1.99 -0.49 -10.34
C ALA A 373 3.44 -0.93 -10.11
N PHE A 374 3.82 -2.10 -10.62
CA PHE A 374 5.15 -2.62 -10.45
C PHE A 374 6.18 -1.83 -11.25
N THR A 375 5.87 -1.43 -12.48
CA THR A 375 6.73 -0.50 -13.24
C THR A 375 6.88 0.84 -12.53
N ILE A 376 5.79 1.39 -12.01
CA ILE A 376 5.79 2.69 -11.32
C ILE A 376 6.68 2.64 -10.09
N TYR A 377 6.66 1.53 -9.34
CA TYR A 377 7.57 1.28 -8.23
C TYR A 377 9.03 1.24 -8.69
N THR A 378 9.32 0.45 -9.73
CA THR A 378 10.70 0.28 -10.24
C THR A 378 11.30 1.62 -10.67
N ILE A 379 10.55 2.46 -11.38
CA ILE A 379 11.07 3.70 -11.96
C ILE A 379 11.04 4.90 -10.99
N GLN A 380 10.88 4.66 -9.68
CA GLN A 380 10.88 5.73 -8.68
C GLN A 380 12.15 6.56 -8.66
N TYR A 381 13.27 6.05 -9.15
CA TYR A 381 14.49 6.85 -9.36
C TYR A 381 14.28 8.10 -10.24
N LEU A 382 13.17 8.21 -10.96
CA LEU A 382 12.79 9.43 -11.67
C LEU A 382 12.72 10.66 -10.74
N TYR A 383 12.29 10.52 -9.48
CA TYR A 383 12.30 11.67 -8.57
C TYR A 383 13.72 12.14 -8.23
N ASN A 384 14.72 11.24 -8.24
CA ASN A 384 16.13 11.62 -8.04
C ASN A 384 16.62 12.49 -9.21
N LEU A 385 16.18 12.23 -10.45
CA LEU A 385 16.48 13.10 -11.59
C LEU A 385 15.88 14.50 -11.39
N ILE A 386 14.63 14.59 -10.90
CA ILE A 386 14.00 15.88 -10.63
C ILE A 386 14.69 16.59 -9.47
N HIS A 387 15.07 15.86 -8.41
CA HIS A 387 15.84 16.39 -7.28
C HIS A 387 17.18 16.95 -7.75
N PHE A 388 17.94 16.22 -8.58
CA PHE A 388 19.17 16.70 -9.19
C PHE A 388 18.97 18.03 -9.92
N ILE A 389 17.98 18.10 -10.82
CA ILE A 389 17.70 19.31 -11.62
C ILE A 389 17.37 20.49 -10.71
N VAL A 390 16.47 20.32 -9.75
CA VAL A 390 16.01 21.43 -8.89
C VAL A 390 17.09 21.85 -7.90
N SER A 391 17.75 20.91 -7.23
CA SER A 391 18.84 21.21 -6.28
C SER A 391 20.01 21.90 -6.97
N SER A 392 20.41 21.48 -8.18
CA SER A 392 21.47 22.12 -8.96
C SER A 392 21.16 23.56 -9.37
N ILE A 393 19.88 23.95 -9.42
CA ILE A 393 19.47 25.34 -9.69
C ILE A 393 19.54 26.18 -8.40
N LEU A 394 19.26 25.56 -7.24
CA LEU A 394 19.18 26.24 -5.95
C LEU A 394 20.52 26.28 -5.20
N GLY A 395 21.45 25.39 -5.52
CA GLY A 395 22.73 25.24 -4.86
C GLY A 395 23.44 23.96 -5.30
N ASP A 396 23.95 23.19 -4.33
CA ASP A 396 24.68 21.96 -4.60
C ASP A 396 23.70 20.81 -4.97
N PRO A 397 24.07 19.97 -5.95
CA PRO A 397 23.25 18.83 -6.36
C PRO A 397 22.96 17.86 -5.20
N TYR A 398 21.75 17.31 -5.19
CA TYR A 398 21.26 16.33 -4.21
C TYR A 398 21.28 16.74 -2.74
N VAL A 399 21.61 18.00 -2.42
CA VAL A 399 21.46 18.50 -1.05
C VAL A 399 20.00 18.35 -0.63
N ARG A 400 19.79 17.82 0.59
CA ARG A 400 18.47 17.73 1.21
C ARG A 400 17.91 19.14 1.40
N GLN A 401 16.60 19.28 1.31
CA GLN A 401 15.93 20.56 1.18
C GLN A 401 14.88 20.74 2.28
N ASP A 402 14.56 22.00 2.59
CA ASP A 402 13.39 22.34 3.37
C ASP A 402 12.08 22.01 2.63
N TRP A 403 10.94 22.26 3.28
CA TRP A 403 9.61 22.00 2.73
C TRP A 403 9.35 22.68 1.38
N GLY A 404 9.79 23.94 1.20
CA GLY A 404 9.52 24.71 -0.02
C GLY A 404 10.03 24.01 -1.29
N PRO A 405 11.36 23.81 -1.43
CA PRO A 405 11.90 23.08 -2.58
C PRO A 405 11.44 21.62 -2.67
N THR A 406 11.25 20.94 -1.52
CA THR A 406 10.72 19.57 -1.50
C THR A 406 9.34 19.47 -2.16
N LEU A 407 8.44 20.42 -1.89
CA LEU A 407 7.11 20.48 -2.52
C LEU A 407 7.18 20.79 -4.03
N ILE A 408 8.15 21.59 -4.46
CA ILE A 408 8.41 21.84 -5.90
C ILE A 408 8.84 20.54 -6.57
N ILE A 409 9.83 19.83 -6.01
CA ILE A 409 10.32 18.56 -6.55
C ILE A 409 9.21 17.52 -6.59
N LEU A 410 8.41 17.41 -5.53
CA LEU A 410 7.24 16.52 -5.50
C LEU A 410 6.25 16.84 -6.62
N THR A 411 5.93 18.13 -6.81
CA THR A 411 4.99 18.55 -7.85
C THR A 411 5.50 18.21 -9.24
N LEU A 412 6.76 18.52 -9.53
CA LEU A 412 7.39 18.21 -10.82
C LEU A 412 7.49 16.69 -11.05
N THR A 413 7.79 15.92 -10.01
CA THR A 413 7.79 14.45 -10.05
C THR A 413 6.41 13.91 -10.43
N LEU A 414 5.34 14.39 -9.78
CA LEU A 414 3.97 13.95 -10.09
C LEU A 414 3.56 14.34 -11.52
N VAL A 415 3.97 15.50 -12.01
CA VAL A 415 3.75 15.93 -13.40
C VAL A 415 4.51 15.01 -14.37
N ALA A 416 5.76 14.67 -14.08
CA ALA A 416 6.55 13.76 -14.90
C ALA A 416 5.89 12.38 -14.99
N TYR A 417 5.45 11.81 -13.87
CA TYR A 417 4.69 10.56 -13.85
C TYR A 417 3.38 10.64 -14.62
N TYR A 418 2.63 11.75 -14.51
CA TYR A 418 1.42 11.96 -15.30
C TYR A 418 1.72 11.90 -16.81
N LEU A 419 2.72 12.66 -17.27
CA LEU A 419 3.08 12.75 -18.68
C LEU A 419 3.61 11.41 -19.22
N ILE A 420 4.52 10.76 -18.49
CA ILE A 420 5.08 9.46 -18.88
C ILE A 420 3.97 8.42 -18.98
N THR A 421 3.14 8.28 -17.95
CA THR A 421 2.10 7.24 -17.95
C THR A 421 0.99 7.50 -18.97
N TRP A 422 0.70 8.76 -19.27
CA TRP A 422 -0.24 9.15 -20.32
C TRP A 422 0.32 8.87 -21.72
N ALA A 423 1.59 9.19 -21.98
CA ALA A 423 2.23 8.91 -23.26
C ALA A 423 2.41 7.40 -23.49
N TRP A 424 2.88 6.68 -22.46
CA TRP A 424 3.14 5.24 -22.52
C TRP A 424 1.85 4.41 -22.70
N GLU A 425 0.72 4.93 -22.22
CA GLU A 425 -0.61 4.36 -22.46
C GLU A 425 -0.90 4.20 -23.96
N LYS A 426 -0.45 5.14 -24.80
CA LYS A 426 -0.74 5.17 -26.24
C LYS A 426 -0.16 3.97 -27.00
N ILE A 427 0.92 3.39 -26.48
CA ILE A 427 1.55 2.19 -27.05
C ILE A 427 1.15 0.91 -26.29
N GLY A 428 0.19 0.98 -25.36
CA GLY A 428 -0.26 -0.18 -24.59
C GLY A 428 0.72 -0.63 -23.52
N TYR A 429 1.54 0.29 -22.99
CA TYR A 429 2.56 0.03 -21.97
C TYR A 429 3.59 -1.05 -22.35
N ILE A 430 3.92 -1.16 -23.63
CA ILE A 430 4.98 -2.05 -24.11
C ILE A 430 6.32 -1.64 -23.47
N GLY A 431 7.07 -2.61 -22.93
CA GLY A 431 8.31 -2.36 -22.18
C GLY A 431 8.15 -2.18 -20.68
N SER A 432 6.91 -2.05 -20.19
CA SER A 432 6.63 -2.06 -18.74
C SER A 432 6.97 -3.43 -18.12
N MET A 433 7.25 -3.46 -16.82
CA MET A 433 7.49 -4.70 -16.08
C MET A 433 6.27 -5.64 -16.14
N GLU A 434 5.06 -5.09 -16.09
CA GLU A 434 3.82 -5.85 -16.31
C GLU A 434 3.77 -6.50 -17.70
N TRP A 435 4.20 -5.79 -18.74
CA TRP A 435 4.30 -6.34 -20.09
C TRP A 435 5.39 -7.42 -20.20
N MET A 436 6.54 -7.23 -19.56
CA MET A 436 7.63 -8.22 -19.55
C MET A 436 7.16 -9.51 -18.86
N MET A 437 6.60 -9.40 -17.66
CA MET A 437 6.01 -10.52 -16.93
C MET A 437 4.88 -11.17 -17.73
N GLY A 438 4.02 -10.37 -18.38
CA GLY A 438 2.95 -10.87 -19.25
C GLY A 438 3.47 -11.71 -20.40
N THR A 439 4.52 -11.23 -21.06
CA THR A 439 5.19 -11.88 -22.19
C THR A 439 5.84 -13.19 -21.75
N ILE A 440 6.64 -13.19 -20.68
CA ILE A 440 7.28 -14.40 -20.14
C ILE A 440 6.21 -15.41 -19.67
N ALA A 441 5.19 -14.94 -18.98
CA ALA A 441 4.10 -15.78 -18.50
C ALA A 441 3.30 -16.45 -19.63
N ALA A 442 3.23 -15.85 -20.82
CA ALA A 442 2.57 -16.46 -21.97
C ALA A 442 3.28 -17.75 -22.43
N TYR A 443 4.59 -17.86 -22.19
CA TYR A 443 5.38 -19.05 -22.49
C TYR A 443 5.40 -20.04 -21.32
N LEU A 444 5.58 -19.54 -20.10
CA LEU A 444 5.78 -20.39 -18.91
C LEU A 444 4.48 -20.91 -18.30
N ILE A 445 3.43 -20.09 -18.21
CA ILE A 445 2.25 -20.39 -17.37
C ILE A 445 1.17 -21.14 -18.17
N PRO A 446 0.78 -22.35 -17.75
CA PRO A 446 -0.31 -23.10 -18.37
C PRO A 446 -1.63 -22.30 -18.40
N GLY A 447 -2.30 -22.27 -19.55
CA GLY A 447 -3.57 -21.57 -19.72
C GLY A 447 -3.47 -20.06 -19.93
N LYS A 448 -2.23 -19.51 -20.06
CA LYS A 448 -1.93 -18.22 -20.70
C LYS A 448 -1.29 -18.39 -22.09
N LYS A 449 -1.03 -19.62 -22.53
CA LYS A 449 -0.50 -19.91 -23.88
C LYS A 449 -1.45 -19.36 -24.92
N VAL A 450 -1.00 -18.37 -25.69
CA VAL A 450 -1.76 -17.79 -26.78
C VAL A 450 -1.74 -18.77 -27.95
N THR A 451 -2.92 -19.19 -28.41
CA THR A 451 -3.07 -20.12 -29.54
C THR A 451 -2.88 -19.44 -30.90
N MET A 452 -3.04 -18.11 -30.96
CA MET A 452 -2.77 -17.31 -32.14
C MET A 452 -1.28 -16.93 -32.23
N VAL A 453 -0.75 -16.86 -33.46
CA VAL A 453 0.60 -16.38 -33.75
C VAL A 453 0.66 -14.86 -33.56
N LEU A 454 0.71 -14.41 -32.31
CA LEU A 454 0.97 -13.00 -31.98
C LEU A 454 2.47 -12.71 -32.07
N LYS A 455 2.81 -11.49 -32.49
CA LYS A 455 4.20 -10.99 -32.40
C LYS A 455 4.64 -10.99 -30.94
N TRP A 456 5.93 -11.16 -30.70
CA TRP A 456 6.47 -11.29 -29.34
C TRP A 456 6.08 -10.11 -28.42
N TRP A 457 6.03 -8.89 -28.97
CA TRP A 457 5.65 -7.67 -28.24
C TRP A 457 4.14 -7.53 -28.01
N GLU A 458 3.29 -8.26 -28.74
CA GLU A 458 1.84 -8.27 -28.54
C GLU A 458 1.42 -9.22 -27.41
N LYS A 459 2.24 -10.24 -27.11
CA LYS A 459 1.92 -11.26 -26.10
C LYS A 459 1.75 -10.71 -24.68
N GLY A 460 2.51 -9.66 -24.34
CA GLY A 460 2.42 -8.96 -23.06
C GLY A 460 1.61 -7.67 -23.10
N LYS A 461 1.08 -7.27 -24.25
CA LYS A 461 0.41 -5.97 -24.41
C LYS A 461 -0.76 -5.87 -23.45
N LEU A 462 -0.82 -4.78 -22.69
CA LEU A 462 -1.89 -4.57 -21.71
C LEU A 462 -3.17 -4.08 -22.41
N ASP A 463 -4.32 -4.56 -21.96
CA ASP A 463 -5.65 -4.17 -22.45
C ASP A 463 -6.05 -2.78 -21.91
N VAL A 464 -5.42 -1.74 -22.45
CA VAL A 464 -5.65 -0.33 -22.08
C VAL A 464 -7.10 0.08 -22.35
N GLU A 465 -7.60 -0.23 -23.54
CA GLU A 465 -8.96 0.09 -23.96
C GLU A 465 -9.99 -0.54 -23.02
N GLY A 466 -9.90 -1.84 -22.75
CA GLY A 466 -10.80 -2.53 -21.82
C GLY A 466 -10.56 -2.17 -20.34
N ALA A 467 -9.44 -1.51 -20.02
CA ALA A 467 -9.13 -1.05 -18.66
C ALA A 467 -9.64 0.36 -18.36
N PHE A 468 -9.55 1.31 -19.30
CA PHE A 468 -9.82 2.72 -19.03
C PHE A 468 -11.04 3.26 -19.78
N TYR A 469 -11.21 2.94 -21.05
CA TYR A 469 -12.21 3.60 -21.91
C TYR A 469 -13.46 2.75 -22.14
N ASN A 470 -13.27 1.45 -22.33
CA ASN A 470 -14.31 0.45 -22.60
C ASN A 470 -14.47 -0.55 -21.45
N ALA A 471 -14.19 -0.09 -20.23
CA ALA A 471 -14.24 -0.93 -19.04
C ALA A 471 -15.69 -1.17 -18.57
N GLU A 472 -16.02 -2.43 -18.35
CA GLU A 472 -17.28 -2.84 -17.71
C GLU A 472 -17.14 -2.77 -16.18
N TRP A 473 -17.87 -1.87 -15.54
CA TRP A 473 -17.84 -1.68 -14.09
C TRP A 473 -18.87 -2.54 -13.37
N LEU A 474 -18.44 -3.24 -12.32
CA LEU A 474 -19.32 -3.93 -11.38
C LEU A 474 -19.72 -2.99 -10.27
N ASN A 475 -21.01 -2.80 -10.07
CA ASN A 475 -21.54 -2.25 -8.83
C ASN A 475 -22.11 -3.37 -7.96
N ILE A 476 -22.10 -3.15 -6.64
CA ILE A 476 -22.80 -4.01 -5.69
C ILE A 476 -24.27 -3.60 -5.61
N ILE A 477 -24.54 -2.30 -5.78
CA ILE A 477 -25.88 -1.76 -5.97
C ILE A 477 -25.88 -0.97 -7.28
N GLU A 478 -26.68 -1.39 -8.24
CA GLU A 478 -26.90 -0.69 -9.51
C GLU A 478 -27.49 0.70 -9.24
N LYS A 479 -27.24 1.64 -10.16
CA LYS A 479 -27.62 3.04 -9.98
C LYS A 479 -29.13 3.22 -9.79
N ASP A 480 -29.93 2.44 -10.51
CA ASP A 480 -31.40 2.43 -10.47
C ASP A 480 -31.96 1.69 -9.25
N GLU A 481 -31.17 0.83 -8.61
CA GLU A 481 -31.56 0.09 -7.41
C GLU A 481 -31.21 0.81 -6.09
N VAL A 482 -30.62 2.01 -6.16
CA VAL A 482 -30.34 2.82 -4.98
C VAL A 482 -31.67 3.28 -4.36
N ASN A 483 -31.89 2.93 -3.09
CA ASN A 483 -33.11 3.28 -2.37
C ASN A 483 -33.17 4.78 -1.99
N HIS A 484 -33.50 5.61 -2.98
CA HIS A 484 -33.69 7.05 -2.82
C HIS A 484 -34.92 7.40 -1.97
N LYS A 485 -35.98 6.56 -2.00
CA LYS A 485 -37.16 6.73 -1.14
C LYS A 485 -36.81 6.62 0.35
N GLY A 486 -35.86 5.74 0.68
CA GLY A 486 -35.33 5.57 2.04
C GLY A 486 -34.31 6.63 2.48
N LEU A 487 -34.10 7.68 1.68
CA LEU A 487 -33.14 8.77 1.93
C LEU A 487 -31.70 8.25 2.16
N ALA A 488 -31.31 7.21 1.44
CA ALA A 488 -30.05 6.50 1.66
C ALA A 488 -28.83 7.41 1.45
N GLU A 489 -28.83 8.27 0.42
CA GLU A 489 -27.74 9.21 0.16
C GLU A 489 -27.70 10.33 1.21
N SER A 490 -28.86 10.88 1.58
CA SER A 490 -28.97 11.93 2.59
C SER A 490 -28.48 11.48 3.96
N ARG A 491 -28.88 10.28 4.39
CA ARG A 491 -28.43 9.68 5.66
C ARG A 491 -26.95 9.35 5.66
N LEU A 492 -26.41 8.86 4.54
CA LEU A 492 -24.98 8.61 4.41
C LEU A 492 -24.20 9.93 4.49
N SER A 493 -24.65 10.95 3.75
CA SER A 493 -24.04 12.28 3.76
C SER A 493 -23.97 12.87 5.16
N TYR A 494 -25.06 12.80 5.92
CA TYR A 494 -25.09 13.25 7.31
C TYR A 494 -24.12 12.48 8.22
N LYS A 495 -23.98 11.17 8.03
CA LYS A 495 -23.02 10.37 8.81
C LYS A 495 -21.57 10.74 8.47
N LEU A 496 -21.27 10.92 7.19
CA LEU A 496 -19.94 11.32 6.72
C LEU A 496 -19.58 12.73 7.20
N SER A 497 -20.53 13.68 7.22
CA SER A 497 -20.26 15.04 7.69
C SER A 497 -19.89 15.09 9.17
N ARG A 498 -20.43 14.17 10.00
CA ARG A 498 -20.02 14.05 11.41
C ARG A 498 -18.58 13.56 11.54
N LEU A 499 -18.19 12.58 10.72
CA LEU A 499 -16.81 12.09 10.68
C LEU A 499 -15.85 13.15 10.09
N GLY A 500 -16.39 14.05 9.25
CA GLY A 500 -15.64 15.12 8.59
C GLY A 500 -14.94 16.11 9.52
N PHE A 501 -15.40 16.23 10.78
CA PHE A 501 -14.72 17.07 11.78
C PHE A 501 -13.42 16.46 12.31
N ILE A 502 -13.29 15.15 12.25
CA ILE A 502 -12.07 14.42 12.63
C ILE A 502 -11.23 14.14 11.38
N PHE A 503 -11.89 13.87 10.25
CA PHE A 503 -11.24 13.53 8.99
C PHE A 503 -11.76 14.44 7.86
N PHE A 504 -11.12 15.60 7.70
CA PHE A 504 -11.57 16.69 6.82
C PHE A 504 -11.95 16.30 5.39
N PRO A 505 -11.28 15.34 4.71
CA PRO A 505 -11.73 14.88 3.39
C PRO A 505 -13.21 14.44 3.36
N PHE A 506 -13.74 13.90 4.46
CA PHE A 506 -15.16 13.53 4.54
C PHE A 506 -16.10 14.74 4.62
N SER A 507 -15.64 15.91 5.08
CA SER A 507 -16.42 17.15 5.01
C SER A 507 -16.67 17.58 3.56
N PHE A 508 -15.65 17.52 2.70
CA PHE A 508 -15.79 17.78 1.27
C PHE A 508 -16.69 16.76 0.57
N VAL A 509 -16.44 15.47 0.79
CA VAL A 509 -17.24 14.39 0.18
C VAL A 509 -18.69 14.46 0.64
N SER A 510 -18.95 14.70 1.92
CA SER A 510 -20.29 14.82 2.46
C SER A 510 -21.01 16.06 1.93
N TYR A 511 -20.36 17.22 1.86
CA TYR A 511 -20.97 18.43 1.29
C TYR A 511 -21.42 18.23 -0.17
N ILE A 512 -20.55 17.65 -1.00
CA ILE A 512 -20.88 17.33 -2.39
C ILE A 512 -21.98 16.26 -2.47
N ALA A 513 -21.94 15.25 -1.60
CA ALA A 513 -22.96 14.21 -1.52
C ALA A 513 -24.33 14.80 -1.12
N ALA A 514 -24.38 15.71 -0.15
CA ALA A 514 -25.61 16.38 0.29
C ALA A 514 -26.23 17.22 -0.83
N LYS A 515 -25.42 17.95 -1.61
CA LYS A 515 -25.90 18.71 -2.78
C LYS A 515 -26.52 17.79 -3.84
N LYS A 516 -25.92 16.63 -4.10
CA LYS A 516 -26.46 15.65 -5.05
C LYS A 516 -27.70 14.94 -4.52
N ALA A 517 -27.72 14.60 -3.23
CA ALA A 517 -28.86 13.98 -2.59
C ALA A 517 -30.11 14.87 -2.67
N ALA A 518 -29.96 16.20 -2.55
CA ALA A 518 -31.09 17.13 -2.72
C ALA A 518 -31.77 17.00 -4.10
N LYS A 519 -31.00 16.72 -5.15
CA LYS A 519 -31.51 16.52 -6.52
C LYS A 519 -32.26 15.19 -6.66
N ASN A 520 -31.76 14.13 -6.04
CA ASN A 520 -32.27 12.76 -6.23
C ASN A 520 -33.37 12.37 -5.22
N GLU A 521 -33.28 12.85 -3.98
CA GLU A 521 -34.11 12.43 -2.84
C GLU A 521 -35.04 13.56 -2.35
N LYS A 522 -35.06 14.69 -3.07
CA LYS A 522 -35.66 15.97 -2.66
C LYS A 522 -35.01 16.53 -1.38
N GLU A 523 -35.24 17.81 -1.11
CA GLU A 523 -34.75 18.41 0.12
C GLU A 523 -35.37 17.74 1.34
N ASN A 524 -34.53 17.37 2.30
CA ASN A 524 -34.95 16.73 3.55
C ASN A 524 -33.99 17.11 4.68
N GLU A 525 -34.39 16.81 5.92
CA GLU A 525 -33.65 17.21 7.12
C GLU A 525 -32.23 16.63 7.17
N TYR A 526 -32.05 15.35 6.83
CA TYR A 526 -30.73 14.72 6.82
C TYR A 526 -29.80 15.37 5.80
N GLN A 527 -30.32 15.68 4.62
CA GLN A 527 -29.59 16.37 3.58
C GLN A 527 -29.19 17.78 4.02
N LYS A 528 -30.11 18.55 4.61
CA LYS A 528 -29.85 19.90 5.11
C LYS A 528 -28.78 19.88 6.21
N LYS A 529 -28.92 18.99 7.20
CA LYS A 529 -27.92 18.77 8.27
C LYS A 529 -26.57 18.36 7.71
N GLY A 530 -26.54 17.41 6.78
CA GLY A 530 -25.30 16.96 6.13
C GLY A 530 -24.61 18.08 5.34
N ARG A 531 -25.38 18.95 4.67
CA ARG A 531 -24.85 20.11 3.94
C ARG A 531 -24.26 21.14 4.89
N ILE A 532 -24.96 21.49 5.96
CA ILE A 532 -24.52 22.47 6.95
C ILE A 532 -23.26 21.96 7.65
N LEU A 533 -23.30 20.75 8.22
CA LEU A 533 -22.15 20.16 8.91
C LEU A 533 -20.95 19.97 7.98
N GLY A 534 -21.19 19.53 6.74
CA GLY A 534 -20.13 19.41 5.74
C GLY A 534 -19.47 20.76 5.42
N LEU A 535 -20.27 21.82 5.25
CA LEU A 535 -19.75 23.17 5.02
C LEU A 535 -19.01 23.72 6.24
N SER A 536 -19.57 23.57 7.44
CA SER A 536 -18.91 23.96 8.69
C SER A 536 -17.58 23.23 8.88
N GLY A 537 -17.51 21.94 8.56
CA GLY A 537 -16.28 21.17 8.58
C GLY A 537 -15.24 21.64 7.56
N ILE A 538 -15.66 22.08 6.37
CA ILE A 538 -14.77 22.68 5.36
C ILE A 538 -14.24 24.04 5.84
N ILE A 539 -15.09 24.88 6.41
CA ILE A 539 -14.68 26.19 6.95
C ILE A 539 -13.69 25.97 8.10
N LEU A 540 -14.02 25.08 9.04
CA LEU A 540 -13.15 24.72 10.15
C LEU A 540 -11.80 24.20 9.65
N PHE A 541 -11.78 23.36 8.60
CA PHE A 541 -10.54 22.90 7.99
C PHE A 541 -9.66 24.06 7.54
N PHE A 542 -10.21 25.03 6.78
CA PHE A 542 -9.42 26.17 6.31
C PHE A 542 -8.96 27.07 7.46
N VAL A 543 -9.80 27.29 8.48
CA VAL A 543 -9.39 28.03 9.68
C VAL A 543 -8.24 27.32 10.38
N LEU A 544 -8.36 26.01 10.63
CA LEU A 544 -7.30 25.22 11.26
C LEU A 544 -6.04 25.18 10.40
N LEU A 545 -6.16 25.09 9.08
CA LEU A 545 -5.03 25.12 8.16
C LEU A 545 -4.28 26.46 8.25
N ILE A 546 -5.00 27.59 8.23
CA ILE A 546 -4.40 28.92 8.40
C ILE A 546 -3.71 29.02 9.77
N VAL A 547 -4.36 28.56 10.83
CA VAL A 547 -3.79 28.52 12.17
C VAL A 547 -2.52 27.67 12.19
N CYS A 548 -2.55 26.48 11.58
CA CYS A 548 -1.40 25.57 11.60
C CYS A 548 -0.22 26.07 10.75
N ILE A 549 -0.49 26.82 9.67
CA ILE A 549 0.55 27.45 8.85
C ILE A 549 1.15 28.67 9.56
N SER A 550 0.35 29.39 10.36
CA SER A 550 0.76 30.67 10.94
C SER A 550 1.43 30.51 12.32
N LEU A 551 1.02 29.52 13.11
CA LEU A 551 1.54 29.30 14.46
C LEU A 551 2.76 28.39 14.44
N LYS A 552 3.78 28.78 15.22
CA LYS A 552 4.97 27.99 15.53
C LYS A 552 4.94 27.52 16.97
N LEU A 553 5.75 26.54 17.34
CA LEU A 553 5.90 26.12 18.74
C LEU A 553 6.41 27.26 19.64
N SER A 554 7.38 28.02 19.14
CA SER A 554 7.87 29.22 19.83
C SER A 554 6.78 30.27 20.06
N THR A 555 5.81 30.40 19.14
CA THR A 555 4.64 31.28 19.32
C THR A 555 3.72 30.80 20.44
N LEU A 556 3.73 29.49 20.74
CA LEU A 556 2.99 28.88 21.85
C LEU A 556 3.79 28.85 23.16
N GLY A 557 5.00 29.41 23.18
CA GLY A 557 5.88 29.40 24.35
C GLY A 557 6.54 28.04 24.62
N ILE A 558 6.61 27.15 23.62
CA ILE A 558 7.29 25.86 23.71
C ILE A 558 8.67 26.00 23.09
N SER A 559 9.72 25.83 23.90
CA SER A 559 11.12 25.75 23.48
C SER A 559 11.69 24.38 23.84
N PHE A 560 12.47 23.78 22.94
CA PHE A 560 13.18 22.51 23.13
C PHE A 560 14.68 22.75 23.23
#